data_AF-A0A2P7MTE7-F1
#
_entry.id   AF-A0A2P7MTE7-F1
#
_cell.length_a   1.000
_cell.length_b   1.000
_cell.length_c   1.000
_cell.angle_alpha   90.00
_cell.angle_beta   90.00
_cell.angle_gamma   90.00
#
_symmetry.space_group_name_H-M   'P 1'
#
loop_
_entity.id
_entity.type
_entity.pdbx_description
1 polymer ?
#
loop_
_entity_poly.entity_id
_entity_poly.type
_entity_poly.pdbx_seq_one_letter_code
_entity_poly.pdbx_strand_id
1 'polypeptide(L)' 'MSEPLALSLGQQFELERMNRAIEATADPQTLQGIAKQLLQAWHSQKAATQWVMRQQLGAPTQVSPSLGSPWGQEA' A
#
# COMPACT_ATOMS: atom_id res chain seq x y z
N MET A 1 -7.43 5.50 -20.74
CA MET A 1 -6.41 6.01 -19.81
C MET A 1 -7.08 6.11 -18.46
N SER A 2 -6.59 5.39 -17.44
CA SER A 2 -7.16 5.45 -16.10
C SER A 2 -6.90 6.83 -15.52
N GLU A 3 -7.94 7.54 -15.08
CA GLU A 3 -7.77 8.85 -14.45
C GLU A 3 -6.81 8.74 -13.26
N PRO A 4 -5.84 9.67 -13.11
CA PRO A 4 -4.97 9.68 -11.96
C PRO A 4 -5.83 9.80 -10.70
N LEU A 5 -5.51 9.03 -9.65
CA LEU A 5 -6.19 9.12 -8.36
C LEU A 5 -6.07 10.58 -7.88
N ALA A 6 -7.14 11.35 -8.01
CA ALA A 6 -7.17 12.72 -7.54
C ALA A 6 -7.10 12.71 -6.01
N LEU A 7 -6.28 13.59 -5.43
CA LEU A 7 -6.22 13.76 -3.99
C LEU A 7 -7.56 14.29 -3.50
N SER A 8 -8.09 13.70 -2.42
CA SER A 8 -9.26 14.26 -1.74
C SER A 8 -8.95 15.65 -1.19
N LEU A 9 -9.99 16.45 -0.91
CA LEU A 9 -9.82 17.80 -0.35
C LEU A 9 -8.98 17.78 0.94
N GLY A 10 -9.23 16.81 1.82
CA GLY A 10 -8.44 16.65 3.05
C GLY A 10 -6.98 16.29 2.78
N GLN A 11 -6.70 15.45 1.80
CA GLN A 11 -5.32 15.11 1.40
C GLN A 11 -4.57 16.32 0.84
N GLN A 12 -5.26 17.21 0.12
CA GLN A 12 -4.68 18.45 -0.39
C GLN A 12 -4.29 19.41 0.74
N PHE A 13 -5.12 19.54 1.78
CA PHE A 13 -4.78 20.34 2.96
C PHE A 13 -3.58 19.78 3.74
N GLU A 14 -3.50 18.46 3.92
CA GLU A 14 -2.34 17.86 4.58
C GLU A 14 -1.06 18.07 3.77
N LEU A 15 -1.14 18.00 2.44
CA LEU A 15 -0.01 18.27 1.56
C LEU A 15 0.46 19.72 1.70
N GLU A 16 -0.45 20.69 1.72
CA GLU A 16 -0.13 22.10 1.98
C GLU A 16 0.47 22.32 3.37
N ARG A 17 -0.08 21.67 4.40
CA ARG A 17 0.46 21.75 5.77
C ARG A 17 1.90 21.27 5.84
N MET A 18 2.20 20.14 5.19
CA MET A 18 3.55 19.59 5.13
C MET A 18 4.50 20.47 4.31
N ASN A 19 4.05 21.00 3.17
CA ASN A 19 4.84 21.95 2.37
C ASN A 19 5.23 23.18 3.18
N ARG A 20 4.27 23.81 3.88
CA ARG A 20 4.57 24.97 4.73
C ARG A 20 5.54 24.64 5.87
N ALA A 21 5.45 23.44 6.45
CA ALA A 21 6.40 23.02 7.47
C ALA A 21 7.82 22.89 6.91
N ILE A 22 7.97 22.38 5.69
CA ILE A 22 9.26 22.29 5.00
C ILE A 22 9.81 23.70 4.70
N GLU A 23 8.99 24.58 4.13
CA GLU A 23 9.38 25.95 3.77
C GLU A 23 9.76 26.80 4.99
N ALA A 24 9.06 26.62 6.11
CA ALA A 24 9.36 27.32 7.37
C ALA A 24 10.60 26.78 8.10
N THR A 25 11.15 25.65 7.66
CA THR A 25 12.32 25.02 8.31
C THR A 25 13.61 25.73 7.88
N ALA A 26 14.17 26.55 8.76
CA ALA A 26 15.44 27.25 8.54
C ALA A 26 16.68 26.43 8.95
N ASP A 27 16.52 25.46 9.86
CA ASP A 27 17.62 24.62 10.33
C ASP A 27 17.88 23.43 9.36
N PRO A 28 19.08 23.33 8.76
CA PRO A 28 19.40 22.24 7.83
C PRO A 28 19.33 20.84 8.45
N GLN A 29 19.59 20.70 9.75
CA GLN A 29 19.56 19.41 10.43
C GLN A 29 18.11 18.92 10.58
N THR A 30 17.20 19.82 10.95
CA THR A 30 15.76 19.57 10.98
C THR A 30 15.23 19.21 9.59
N LEU A 31 15.64 19.94 8.54
CA LEU A 31 15.25 19.64 7.16
C LEU A 31 15.73 18.24 6.73
N GLN A 32 16.97 17.88 7.07
CA GLN A 32 17.49 16.53 6.82
C GLN A 32 16.67 15.46 7.55
N GLY A 33 16.22 15.74 8.78
CA GLY A 33 15.33 14.87 9.55
C GLY A 33 14.00 14.64 8.84
N ILE A 34 13.34 15.72 8.40
CA ILE A 34 12.08 15.65 7.64
C ILE A 34 12.27 14.85 6.36
N ALA A 35 13.35 15.08 5.61
CA ALA A 35 13.64 14.35 4.38
C ALA A 35 13.81 12.83 4.62
N LYS A 36 14.51 12.43 5.68
CA LYS A 36 14.65 11.02 6.06
C LYS A 36 13.30 10.37 6.41
N GLN A 37 12.45 11.09 7.14
CA GLN A 37 11.11 10.61 7.50
C GLN A 37 10.23 10.42 6.26
N LEU A 38 10.24 11.38 5.33
CA LEU A 38 9.53 11.28 4.05
C LEU A 38 10.00 10.08 3.23
N LEU A 39 11.31 9.86 3.16
CA LEU A 39 11.87 8.71 2.45
C LEU A 39 11.41 7.38 3.05
N GLN A 40 11.42 7.26 4.39
CA GLN A 40 10.96 6.06 5.07
C GLN A 40 9.45 5.83 4.86
N ALA A 41 8.64 6.89 4.94
CA ALA A 41 7.21 6.82 4.70
C ALA A 41 6.91 6.37 3.27
N TRP A 42 7.63 6.89 2.27
CA TRP A 42 7.50 6.50 0.87
C TRP A 42 7.77 5.00 0.66
N HIS A 43 8.88 4.49 1.19
CA HIS A 43 9.20 3.06 1.08
C HIS A 43 8.16 2.18 1.78
N SER A 44 7.67 2.61 2.94
CA SER A 44 6.63 1.90 3.69
C SER A 44 5.32 1.84 2.91
N GLN A 45 4.89 2.95 2.31
CA GLN A 45 3.70 2.99 1.47
C GLN A 45 3.86 2.11 0.23
N LYS A 46 5.03 2.16 -0.44
CA LYS A 46 5.32 1.29 -1.59
C LYS A 46 5.23 -0.18 -1.23
N ALA A 47 5.83 -0.58 -0.10
CA ALA A 47 5.79 -1.96 0.37
C ALA A 47 4.37 -2.41 0.72
N ALA A 48 3.58 -1.55 1.38
CA ALA A 48 2.18 -1.82 1.70
C ALA A 48 1.33 -2.00 0.43
N THR A 49 1.45 -1.09 -0.55
CA THR A 49 0.73 -1.20 -1.83
C THR A 49 1.11 -2.48 -2.57
N GLN A 50 2.40 -2.81 -2.63
CA GLN A 50 2.86 -4.06 -3.24
C GLN A 50 2.31 -5.29 -2.51
N TRP A 51 2.22 -5.25 -1.18
CA TRP A 51 1.64 -6.33 -0.39
C TRP A 51 0.14 -6.50 -0.67
N VAL A 52 -0.63 -5.41 -0.69
CA VAL A 52 -2.07 -5.45 -1.03
C VAL A 52 -2.30 -5.99 -2.44
N MET A 53 -1.52 -5.53 -3.43
CA MET A 53 -1.63 -6.02 -4.81
C MET A 53 -1.36 -7.53 -4.90
N ARG A 54 -0.33 -8.04 -4.20
CA ARG A 54 -0.04 -9.48 -4.14
C ARG A 54 -1.17 -10.26 -3.47
N GLN A 55 -1.82 -9.72 -2.46
CA GLN A 55 -2.95 -10.36 -1.78
C GLN A 55 -4.18 -10.44 -2.69
N GLN A 56 -4.51 -9.35 -3.40
CA GLN A 56 -5.67 -9.29 -4.29
C GLN A 56 -5.50 -10.17 -5.55
N LEU A 57 -4.25 -10.34 -6.02
CA LEU A 57 -3.91 -11.22 -7.15
C LEU A 57 -3.59 -12.67 -6.72
N GLY A 58 -3.52 -12.93 -5.42
CA GLY A 58 -2.94 -14.14 -4.84
C GLY A 58 -3.89 -14.97 -3.99
N ALA A 59 -5.20 -14.84 -4.15
CA ALA A 59 -6.13 -15.85 -3.64
C ALA A 59 -6.38 -16.90 -4.74
N PRO A 60 -5.61 -18.00 -4.82
CA PRO A 60 -6.14 -19.19 -5.44
C PRO A 60 -7.29 -19.62 -4.54
N THR A 61 -8.52 -19.51 -5.04
CA THR A 61 -9.65 -20.29 -4.55
C THR A 61 -9.13 -21.71 -4.40
N GLN A 62 -8.91 -22.15 -3.16
CA GLN A 62 -8.65 -23.55 -2.87
C GLN A 62 -9.95 -24.26 -3.21
N VAL A 63 -10.12 -24.62 -4.48
CA VAL A 63 -11.12 -25.57 -4.92
C VAL A 63 -10.64 -26.90 -4.34
N SER A 64 -11.06 -27.19 -3.10
CA SER A 64 -10.88 -28.51 -2.52
C SER A 64 -11.54 -29.53 -3.46
N PRO A 65 -10.82 -30.51 -4.03
CA PRO A 65 -11.45 -31.62 -4.72
C PRO A 65 -11.93 -32.60 -3.65
N SER A 66 -12.94 -32.21 -2.88
CA SER A 66 -13.69 -33.14 -2.05
C SER A 66 -14.86 -33.66 -2.87
N LEU A 67 -14.61 -34.55 -3.83
CA LEU A 67 -15.63 -35.47 -4.33
C LEU A 67 -14.96 -36.70 -4.97
N GLY A 68 -14.91 -37.78 -4.19
CA GLY A 68 -14.38 -39.06 -4.62
C GLY A 68 -14.39 -40.07 -3.47
N SER A 69 -15.57 -40.34 -2.91
CA SER A 69 -15.77 -41.39 -1.92
C SER A 69 -15.32 -42.76 -2.47
N PRO A 70 -14.70 -43.64 -1.67
CA PRO A 70 -14.07 -44.89 -2.13
C PRO A 70 -15.03 -46.10 -2.24
N TRP A 71 -16.33 -45.90 -2.40
CA TRP A 71 -17.29 -47.01 -2.45
C TRP A 71 -17.44 -47.53 -3.88
N GLY A 72 -16.69 -48.58 -4.19
CA GLY A 72 -16.76 -49.29 -5.48
C GLY A 72 -15.79 -50.46 -5.60
N GLN A 73 -15.76 -51.36 -4.61
CA GLN A 73 -15.21 -52.71 -4.77
C GLN A 73 -16.23 -53.69 -4.19
N GLU A 74 -17.17 -54.13 -5.02
CA GLU A 74 -17.94 -55.35 -4.83
C GLU A 74 -18.06 -56.08 -6.17
N ALA A 75 -17.92 -57.41 -6.09
CA ALA A 75 -17.96 -58.46 -7.12
C ALA A 75 -16.63 -58.87 -7.76
#